data_AF-A0A2J7PNT6-F1
#
_entry.id   AF-A0A2J7PNT6-F1
#
_cell.length_a   1.000
_cell.length_b   1.000
_cell.length_c   1.000
_cell.angle_alpha   90.00
_cell.angle_beta   90.00
_cell.angle_gamma   90.00
#
_symmetry.space_group_name_H-M   'P 1'
#
loop_
_entity.id
_entity.type
_entity.pdbx_description
1 polymer ?
#
loop_
_entity_poly.entity_id
_entity_poly.type
_entity_poly.pdbx_seq_one_letter_code
_entity_poly.pdbx_strand_id
1 'polypeptide(L)'
;MLCQVNGELKNLLVAAVGEDLETRVHLLTEDKLQLARALLNSAQRLSTHQEQTEWLAGQCEVWRSKFLASSLMVEELARWKAALNQKATDLQEALKRVLEERGKARESLLNTYRNLSVLRENFDHTYSISHKPELASTNILDLAAGTMLLSKSLHHTLLGSSNTHARTEPDFTGLSMSTCAEKIAESLLANPMPLLLSDAACSAVMGAAVAVGGQMLIGPSIPVCCGHCSGEIKLV
;
A
#
# COMPACT_ATOMS: atom_id res chain seq x y z
N MET A 1 -114.82 5.38 -8.26
CA MET A 1 -114.04 4.14 -8.04
C MET A 1 -112.76 4.13 -8.88
N LEU A 2 -112.83 4.30 -10.22
CA LEU A 2 -111.64 4.31 -11.10
C LEU A 2 -110.58 5.39 -10.76
N CYS A 3 -110.98 6.63 -10.43
CA CYS A 3 -110.01 7.69 -10.09
C CYS A 3 -109.25 7.43 -8.78
N GLN A 4 -109.86 6.70 -7.84
CA GLN A 4 -109.25 6.39 -6.55
C GLN A 4 -108.24 5.25 -6.69
N VAL A 5 -108.60 4.20 -7.43
CA VAL A 5 -107.68 3.10 -7.78
C VAL A 5 -106.48 3.62 -8.57
N ASN A 6 -106.67 4.58 -9.48
CA ASN A 6 -105.57 5.17 -10.25
C ASN A 6 -104.64 6.04 -9.39
N GLY A 7 -105.18 6.71 -8.37
CA GLY A 7 -104.40 7.46 -7.38
C GLY A 7 -103.57 6.55 -6.48
N GLU A 8 -104.15 5.44 -6.01
CA GLU A 8 -103.46 4.42 -5.21
C GLU A 8 -102.37 3.71 -6.02
N LEU A 9 -102.62 3.37 -7.29
CA LEU A 9 -101.61 2.79 -8.18
C LEU A 9 -100.42 3.73 -8.40
N LYS A 10 -100.70 5.02 -8.61
CA LYS A 10 -99.65 6.03 -8.80
C LYS A 10 -98.81 6.19 -7.53
N ASN A 11 -99.44 6.20 -6.35
CA ASN A 11 -98.72 6.27 -5.08
C ASN A 11 -97.88 5.03 -4.83
N LEU A 12 -98.40 3.83 -5.14
CA LEU A 12 -97.65 2.58 -5.03
C LEU A 12 -96.46 2.55 -6.00
N LEU A 13 -96.64 3.02 -7.23
CA LEU A 13 -95.56 3.11 -8.22
C LEU A 13 -94.49 4.11 -7.80
N VAL A 14 -94.89 5.29 -7.31
CA VAL A 14 -93.96 6.30 -6.79
C VAL A 14 -93.20 5.77 -5.58
N ALA A 15 -93.85 5.02 -4.69
CA ALA A 15 -93.21 4.37 -3.56
C ALA A 15 -92.19 3.31 -4.01
N ALA A 16 -92.59 2.42 -4.94
CA ALA A 16 -91.71 1.36 -5.46
C ALA A 16 -90.49 1.92 -6.21
N VAL A 17 -90.66 2.98 -7.01
CA VAL A 17 -89.55 3.65 -7.70
C VAL A 17 -88.69 4.44 -6.71
N GLY A 18 -89.29 5.02 -5.66
CA GLY A 18 -88.56 5.68 -4.59
C GLY A 18 -87.65 4.72 -3.83
N GLU A 19 -88.16 3.54 -3.49
CA GLU A 19 -87.41 2.48 -2.80
C GLU A 19 -86.27 1.90 -3.66
N ASP A 20 -86.51 1.65 -4.96
CA ASP A 20 -85.47 1.18 -5.90
C ASP A 20 -84.37 2.24 -6.11
N LEU A 21 -84.75 3.53 -6.15
CA LEU A 21 -83.79 4.62 -6.23
C LEU A 21 -82.97 4.74 -4.94
N GLU A 22 -83.62 4.64 -3.77
CA GLU A 22 -82.96 4.73 -2.47
C GLU A 22 -81.94 3.60 -2.29
N THR A 23 -82.31 2.37 -2.65
CA THR A 23 -81.38 1.22 -2.63
C THR A 23 -80.22 1.41 -3.60
N ARG A 24 -80.45 1.88 -4.83
CA ARG A 24 -79.35 2.20 -5.77
C ARG A 24 -78.43 3.30 -5.23
N VAL A 25 -78.97 4.36 -4.64
CA VAL A 25 -78.17 5.43 -4.04
C VAL A 25 -77.36 4.89 -2.87
N HIS A 26 -77.95 4.03 -2.03
CA HIS A 26 -77.26 3.44 -0.90
C HIS A 26 -76.08 2.54 -1.34
N LEU A 27 -76.29 1.67 -2.33
CA LEU A 27 -75.24 0.82 -2.90
C LEU A 27 -74.12 1.66 -3.53
N LEU A 28 -74.48 2.68 -4.33
CA LEU A 28 -73.49 3.59 -4.93
C LEU A 28 -72.70 4.36 -3.87
N THR A 29 -73.34 4.75 -2.77
CA THR A 29 -72.68 5.47 -1.67
C THR A 29 -71.67 4.56 -0.97
N GLU A 30 -72.04 3.30 -0.73
CA GLU A 30 -71.15 2.31 -0.14
C GLU A 30 -69.95 1.99 -1.05
N ASP A 31 -70.18 1.77 -2.34
CA ASP A 31 -69.12 1.56 -3.34
C ASP A 31 -68.16 2.74 -3.40
N LYS A 32 -68.66 3.98 -3.43
CA LYS A 32 -67.81 5.17 -3.43
C LYS A 32 -66.96 5.27 -2.16
N LEU A 33 -67.52 4.89 -1.02
CA LEU A 33 -66.82 4.91 0.26
C LEU A 33 -65.73 3.82 0.29
N GLN A 34 -66.01 2.61 -0.21
CA GLN A 34 -65.01 1.56 -0.38
C GLN A 34 -63.89 1.98 -1.33
N LEU A 35 -64.22 2.60 -2.47
CA LEU A 35 -63.24 3.07 -3.44
C LEU A 35 -62.35 4.18 -2.86
N ALA A 36 -62.94 5.12 -2.11
CA ALA A 36 -62.20 6.18 -1.43
C ALA A 36 -61.19 5.61 -0.41
N ARG A 37 -61.59 4.59 0.36
CA ARG A 37 -60.68 3.87 1.28
C ARG A 37 -59.56 3.16 0.52
N ALA A 38 -59.88 2.49 -0.59
CA ALA A 38 -58.89 1.81 -1.41
C ALA A 38 -57.86 2.80 -2.02
N LEU A 39 -58.32 3.95 -2.50
CA LEU A 39 -57.46 5.03 -3.00
C LEU A 39 -56.56 5.60 -1.90
N LEU A 40 -57.10 5.86 -0.71
CA LEU A 40 -56.31 6.36 0.42
C LEU A 40 -55.22 5.36 0.82
N ASN A 41 -55.58 4.08 0.93
CA ASN A 41 -54.62 3.01 1.20
C ASN A 41 -53.56 2.88 0.11
N SER A 42 -53.92 3.09 -1.16
CA SER A 42 -52.97 3.08 -2.27
C SER A 42 -52.01 4.27 -2.21
N ALA A 43 -52.53 5.48 -1.93
CA ALA A 43 -51.72 6.68 -1.79
C ALA A 43 -50.73 6.55 -0.62
N GLN A 44 -51.18 6.01 0.51
CA GLN A 44 -50.31 5.77 1.66
C GLN A 44 -49.20 4.76 1.33
N ARG A 45 -49.52 3.66 0.63
CA ARG A 45 -48.51 2.69 0.18
C ARG A 45 -47.49 3.31 -0.79
N LEU A 46 -47.94 4.15 -1.72
CA LEU A 46 -47.05 4.88 -2.62
C LEU A 46 -46.09 5.79 -1.86
N SER A 47 -46.57 6.52 -0.86
CA SER A 47 -45.73 7.35 0.01
C SER A 47 -44.66 6.51 0.73
N THR A 48 -45.04 5.39 1.33
CA THR A 48 -44.08 4.51 2.00
C THR A 48 -43.04 3.91 1.06
N HIS A 49 -43.44 3.54 -0.16
CA HIS A 49 -42.50 3.03 -1.16
C HIS A 49 -41.56 4.11 -1.68
N GLN A 50 -42.04 5.35 -1.80
CA GLN A 50 -41.20 6.50 -2.16
C GLN A 50 -40.12 6.74 -1.10
N GLU A 51 -40.49 6.77 0.18
CA GLU A 51 -39.54 6.91 1.30
C GLU A 51 -38.51 5.77 1.31
N GLN A 52 -38.94 4.53 1.09
CA GLN A 52 -38.02 3.39 0.97
C GLN A 52 -37.04 3.54 -0.20
N THR A 53 -37.53 4.04 -1.34
CA THR A 53 -36.70 4.26 -2.53
C THR A 53 -35.67 5.34 -2.29
N GLU A 54 -36.06 6.46 -1.68
CA GLU A 54 -35.15 7.55 -1.32
C GLU A 54 -34.12 7.10 -0.28
N TRP A 55 -34.55 6.32 0.72
CA TRP A 55 -33.65 5.75 1.72
C TRP A 55 -32.62 4.82 1.07
N LEU A 56 -33.04 3.91 0.19
CA LEU A 56 -32.15 3.01 -0.55
C LEU A 56 -31.20 3.79 -1.46
N ALA A 57 -31.67 4.81 -2.17
CA ALA A 57 -30.84 5.67 -2.98
C ALA A 57 -29.75 6.36 -2.15
N GLY A 58 -30.10 6.85 -0.96
CA GLY A 58 -29.14 7.41 0.00
C GLY A 58 -28.09 6.38 0.44
N GLN A 59 -28.48 5.13 0.71
CA GLN A 59 -27.53 4.06 1.02
C GLN A 59 -26.59 3.76 -0.15
N CYS A 60 -27.09 3.73 -1.39
CA CYS A 60 -26.28 3.55 -2.58
C CYS A 60 -25.18 4.61 -2.70
N GLU A 61 -25.49 5.89 -2.44
CA GLU A 61 -24.50 6.97 -2.48
C GLU A 61 -23.43 6.82 -1.37
N VAL A 62 -23.84 6.42 -0.15
CA VAL A 62 -22.90 6.14 0.94
C VAL A 62 -21.95 5.01 0.57
N TRP A 63 -22.46 3.91 0.02
CA TRP A 63 -21.65 2.78 -0.41
C TRP A 63 -20.73 3.12 -1.57
N ARG A 64 -21.22 3.91 -2.54
CA ARG A 64 -20.42 4.41 -3.66
C ARG A 64 -19.23 5.22 -3.17
N SER A 65 -19.45 6.15 -2.24
CA SER A 65 -18.40 6.97 -1.64
C SER A 65 -17.37 6.13 -0.88
N LYS A 66 -17.83 5.19 -0.03
CA LYS A 66 -16.94 4.27 0.71
C LYS A 66 -16.08 3.41 -0.22
N PHE A 67 -16.70 2.83 -1.25
CA PHE A 67 -16.00 2.01 -2.23
C PHE A 67 -14.94 2.82 -2.99
N LEU A 68 -15.28 4.05 -3.40
CA LEU A 68 -14.35 4.93 -4.10
C LEU A 68 -13.15 5.29 -3.22
N ALA A 69 -13.39 5.71 -1.98
CA ALA A 69 -12.32 6.03 -1.04
C ALA A 69 -11.40 4.82 -0.79
N SER A 70 -11.99 3.64 -0.57
CA SER A 70 -11.21 2.40 -0.39
C SER A 70 -10.43 2.01 -1.63
N SER A 71 -10.98 2.24 -2.83
CA SER A 71 -10.31 1.92 -4.09
C SER A 71 -9.09 2.81 -4.31
N LEU A 72 -9.22 4.12 -4.05
CA LEU A 72 -8.10 5.07 -4.13
C LEU A 72 -6.97 4.70 -3.15
N MET A 73 -7.30 4.32 -1.91
CA MET A 73 -6.29 3.87 -0.94
C MET A 73 -5.54 2.62 -1.42
N VAL A 74 -6.24 1.65 -2.02
CA VAL A 74 -5.62 0.43 -2.56
C VAL A 74 -4.74 0.75 -3.76
N GLU A 75 -5.17 1.64 -4.65
CA GLU A 75 -4.37 2.10 -5.80
C GLU A 75 -3.09 2.83 -5.34
N GLU A 76 -3.19 3.71 -4.35
CA GLU A 76 -2.03 4.36 -3.74
C GLU A 76 -1.07 3.33 -3.12
N LEU A 77 -1.59 2.39 -2.34
CA LEU A 77 -0.79 1.34 -1.72
C LEU A 77 -0.08 0.48 -2.78
N ALA A 78 -0.76 0.12 -3.86
CA ALA A 78 -0.17 -0.62 -4.97
C ALA A 78 0.98 0.16 -5.63
N ARG A 79 0.80 1.48 -5.83
CA ARG A 79 1.83 2.37 -6.36
C ARG A 79 3.05 2.45 -5.44
N TRP A 80 2.84 2.57 -4.13
CA TRP A 80 3.92 2.56 -3.13
C TRP A 80 4.67 1.23 -3.12
N LYS A 81 3.94 0.12 -3.14
CA LYS A 81 4.53 -1.21 -3.19
C LYS A 81 5.41 -1.38 -4.43
N ALA A 82 4.94 -0.93 -5.59
CA ALA A 82 5.73 -0.98 -6.82
C ALA A 82 7.01 -0.12 -6.72
N ALA A 83 6.91 1.11 -6.23
CA ALA A 83 8.06 2.01 -6.06
C ALA A 83 9.09 1.46 -5.06
N LEU A 84 8.64 0.87 -3.94
CA LEU A 84 9.51 0.26 -2.93
C LEU A 84 10.21 -0.98 -3.47
N ASN A 85 9.49 -1.84 -4.18
CA ASN A 85 10.08 -3.00 -4.82
C ASN A 85 11.11 -2.61 -5.88
N GLN A 86 10.83 -1.57 -6.68
CA GLN A 86 11.80 -1.07 -7.65
C GLN A 86 13.06 -0.57 -6.96
N LYS A 87 12.92 0.32 -5.96
CA LYS A 87 14.07 0.84 -5.20
C LYS A 87 14.87 -0.26 -4.51
N ALA A 88 14.20 -1.26 -3.94
CA ALA A 88 14.86 -2.41 -3.34
C ALA A 88 15.66 -3.22 -4.38
N THR A 89 15.10 -3.40 -5.57
CA THR A 89 15.77 -4.06 -6.69
C THR A 89 17.01 -3.28 -7.13
N ASP A 90 16.88 -1.96 -7.29
CA ASP A 90 17.98 -1.07 -7.71
C ASP A 90 19.13 -1.09 -6.69
N LEU A 91 18.80 -1.00 -5.38
CA LEU A 91 19.78 -1.10 -4.30
C LEU A 91 20.47 -2.46 -4.26
N GLN A 92 19.72 -3.55 -4.46
CA GLN A 92 20.27 -4.89 -4.50
C GLN A 92 21.23 -5.07 -5.68
N GLU A 93 20.90 -4.51 -6.85
CA GLU A 93 21.77 -4.55 -8.02
C GLU A 93 23.04 -3.71 -7.81
N ALA A 94 22.92 -2.50 -7.26
CA ALA A 94 24.07 -1.66 -6.94
C ALA A 94 25.00 -2.37 -5.93
N LEU A 95 24.45 -3.01 -4.90
CA LEU A 95 25.23 -3.78 -3.93
C LEU A 95 25.96 -4.95 -4.57
N LYS A 96 25.31 -5.70 -5.49
CA LYS A 96 25.97 -6.79 -6.23
C LYS A 96 27.17 -6.27 -7.01
N ARG A 97 27.01 -5.17 -7.74
CA ARG A 97 28.11 -4.54 -8.52
C ARG A 97 29.26 -4.10 -7.61
N VAL A 98 28.97 -3.48 -6.46
CA VAL A 98 30.01 -3.11 -5.47
C VAL A 98 30.75 -4.34 -4.95
N LEU A 99 30.04 -5.44 -4.65
CA LEU A 99 30.67 -6.68 -4.18
C LEU A 99 31.55 -7.33 -5.26
N GLU A 100 31.13 -7.29 -6.53
CA GLU A 100 31.92 -7.78 -7.67
C GLU A 100 33.21 -6.97 -7.85
N GLU A 101 33.13 -5.64 -7.82
CA GLU A 101 34.29 -4.75 -7.89
C GLU A 101 35.26 -4.98 -6.72
N ARG A 102 34.73 -5.12 -5.49
CA ARG A 102 35.52 -5.50 -4.31
C ARG A 102 36.19 -6.86 -4.47
N GLY A 103 35.50 -7.82 -5.10
CA GLY A 103 36.06 -9.13 -5.42
C GLY A 103 37.29 -9.03 -6.33
N LYS A 104 37.18 -8.25 -7.41
CA LYS A 104 38.29 -7.99 -8.34
C LYS A 104 39.45 -7.26 -7.67
N ALA A 105 39.17 -6.25 -6.85
CA ALA A 105 40.18 -5.51 -6.10
C ALA A 105 40.93 -6.42 -5.12
N ARG A 106 40.20 -7.29 -4.39
CA ARG A 106 40.78 -8.27 -3.46
C ARG A 106 41.67 -9.28 -4.18
N GLU A 107 41.28 -9.79 -5.35
CA GLU A 107 42.10 -10.70 -6.16
C GLU A 107 43.39 -10.04 -6.62
N SER A 108 43.31 -8.80 -7.11
CA SER A 108 44.47 -8.01 -7.51
C SER A 108 45.44 -7.77 -6.33
N LEU A 109 44.92 -7.38 -5.17
CA LEU A 109 45.70 -7.20 -3.95
C LEU A 109 46.34 -8.52 -3.49
N LEU A 110 45.62 -9.64 -3.56
CA LEU A 110 46.15 -10.96 -3.18
C LEU A 110 47.31 -11.39 -4.08
N ASN A 111 47.17 -11.20 -5.39
CA ASN A 111 48.24 -11.50 -6.35
C ASN A 111 49.45 -10.58 -6.14
N THR A 112 49.21 -9.30 -5.86
CA THR A 112 50.27 -8.33 -5.53
C THR A 112 50.99 -8.73 -4.24
N TYR A 113 50.24 -9.11 -3.20
CA TYR A 113 50.78 -9.60 -1.94
C TYR A 113 51.69 -10.81 -2.17
N ARG A 114 51.21 -11.83 -2.89
CA ARG A 114 52.01 -13.03 -3.21
C ARG A 114 53.31 -12.68 -3.93
N ASN A 115 53.24 -11.81 -4.93
CA ASN A 115 54.43 -11.38 -5.68
C ASN A 115 55.44 -10.67 -4.77
N LEU A 116 54.96 -9.76 -3.90
CA LEU A 116 55.82 -9.05 -2.95
C LEU A 116 56.40 -9.98 -1.88
N SER A 117 55.65 -10.98 -1.41
CA SER A 117 56.15 -11.99 -0.48
C SER A 117 57.30 -12.78 -1.09
N VAL A 118 57.13 -13.27 -2.32
CA VAL A 118 58.20 -13.99 -3.05
C VAL A 118 59.41 -13.09 -3.25
N LEU A 119 59.22 -11.82 -3.64
CA LEU A 119 60.34 -10.87 -3.76
C LEU A 119 61.06 -10.69 -2.41
N ARG A 120 60.34 -10.48 -1.31
CA ARG A 120 60.93 -10.33 0.02
C ARG A 120 61.78 -11.54 0.40
N GLU A 121 61.29 -12.75 0.20
CA GLU A 121 62.04 -13.98 0.47
C GLU A 121 63.34 -14.08 -0.36
N ASN A 122 63.36 -13.56 -1.59
CA ASN A 122 64.55 -13.60 -2.45
C ASN A 122 65.59 -12.50 -2.12
N PHE A 123 65.16 -11.35 -1.60
CA PHE A 123 66.02 -10.18 -1.38
C PHE A 123 66.39 -9.91 0.09
N ASP A 124 65.68 -10.52 1.05
CA ASP A 124 65.96 -10.36 2.49
C ASP A 124 66.74 -11.58 3.03
N HIS A 125 68.07 -11.51 2.98
CA HIS A 125 68.96 -12.57 3.48
C HIS A 125 68.91 -12.77 5.01
N THR A 126 68.23 -11.88 5.73
CA THR A 126 67.98 -11.97 7.18
C THR A 126 66.64 -12.62 7.52
N TYR A 127 65.77 -12.87 6.54
CA TYR A 127 64.47 -13.48 6.77
C TYR A 127 64.62 -14.99 6.99
N SER A 128 64.36 -15.45 8.22
CA SER A 128 64.25 -16.86 8.53
C SER A 128 63.02 -17.44 7.83
N ILE A 129 63.21 -18.47 7.01
CA ILE A 129 62.15 -19.10 6.20
C ILE A 129 61.04 -19.63 7.11
N SER A 130 60.04 -18.80 7.37
CA SER A 130 58.80 -19.18 8.02
C SER A 130 57.73 -19.20 6.94
N HIS A 131 57.33 -20.40 6.49
CA HIS A 131 56.31 -20.60 5.45
C HIS A 131 54.89 -20.14 5.84
N LYS A 132 54.73 -19.39 6.95
CA LYS A 132 53.44 -18.90 7.42
C LYS A 132 53.20 -17.47 6.93
N PRO A 133 52.08 -17.18 6.25
CA PRO A 133 51.73 -15.82 5.90
C PRO A 133 51.53 -14.98 7.16
N GLU A 134 52.11 -13.77 7.19
CA GLU A 134 52.01 -12.82 8.30
C GLU A 134 50.61 -12.16 8.42
N LEU A 135 49.65 -12.52 7.56
CA LEU A 135 48.31 -11.93 7.55
C LEU A 135 47.33 -12.65 8.46
N ALA A 136 46.51 -11.87 9.15
CA ALA A 136 45.39 -12.36 9.96
C ALA A 136 44.22 -12.88 9.09
N SER A 137 43.96 -12.28 7.93
CA SER A 137 42.97 -12.77 6.97
C SER A 137 43.25 -12.30 5.53
N THR A 138 42.46 -12.82 4.57
CA THR A 138 42.52 -12.41 3.15
C THR A 138 41.40 -11.43 2.77
N ASN A 139 40.84 -10.72 3.75
CA ASN A 139 39.91 -9.63 3.49
C ASN A 139 40.64 -8.46 2.80
N ILE A 140 39.89 -7.57 2.14
CA ILE A 140 40.47 -6.49 1.33
C ILE A 140 41.31 -5.50 2.14
N LEU A 141 40.95 -5.25 3.40
CA LEU A 141 41.66 -4.29 4.28
C LEU A 141 42.97 -4.90 4.79
N ASP A 142 42.94 -6.15 5.24
CA ASP A 142 44.12 -6.86 5.71
C ASP A 142 45.12 -7.07 4.56
N LEU A 143 44.63 -7.40 3.35
CA LEU A 143 45.47 -7.50 2.16
C LEU A 143 46.10 -6.15 1.81
N ALA A 144 45.33 -5.06 1.78
CA ALA A 144 45.87 -3.73 1.50
C ALA A 144 46.96 -3.33 2.51
N ALA A 145 46.71 -3.51 3.81
CA ALA A 145 47.68 -3.24 4.87
C ALA A 145 48.94 -4.11 4.74
N GLY A 146 48.75 -5.42 4.50
CA GLY A 146 49.85 -6.37 4.29
C GLY A 146 50.70 -6.05 3.07
N THR A 147 50.07 -5.70 1.93
CA THR A 147 50.79 -5.26 0.72
C THR A 147 51.60 -3.99 0.97
N MET A 148 51.03 -3.02 1.68
CA MET A 148 51.74 -1.79 2.02
C MET A 148 52.93 -2.06 2.93
N LEU A 149 52.79 -2.95 3.92
CA LEU A 149 53.88 -3.31 4.84
C LEU A 149 55.02 -4.03 4.11
N LEU A 150 54.70 -5.03 3.27
CA LEU A 150 55.69 -5.70 2.44
C LEU A 150 56.39 -4.73 1.47
N SER A 151 55.62 -3.86 0.82
CA SER A 151 56.17 -2.85 -0.09
C SER A 151 57.13 -1.90 0.63
N LYS A 152 56.79 -1.45 1.85
CA LYS A 152 57.67 -0.58 2.65
C LYS A 152 58.93 -1.30 3.12
N SER A 153 58.81 -2.55 3.56
CA SER A 153 59.95 -3.37 3.97
C SER A 153 60.91 -3.58 2.80
N LEU A 154 60.41 -3.99 1.64
CA LEU A 154 61.20 -4.15 0.42
C LEU A 154 61.84 -2.84 -0.04
N HIS A 155 61.10 -1.73 0.01
CA HIS A 155 61.64 -0.41 -0.32
C HIS A 155 62.84 -0.07 0.57
N HIS A 156 62.74 -0.32 1.88
CA HIS A 156 63.83 -0.07 2.81
C HIS A 156 65.03 -0.99 2.56
N THR A 157 64.81 -2.28 2.32
CA THR A 157 65.88 -3.26 2.03
C THR A 157 66.61 -2.97 0.73
N LEU A 158 65.88 -2.58 -0.33
CA LEU A 158 66.45 -2.36 -1.66
C LEU A 158 67.10 -0.99 -1.84
N LEU A 159 66.53 0.08 -1.27
CA LEU A 159 67.06 1.44 -1.41
C LEU A 159 67.91 1.90 -0.23
N GLY A 160 67.88 1.20 0.91
CA GLY A 160 68.56 1.60 2.15
C GLY A 160 67.94 2.85 2.80
N SER A 161 68.32 3.13 4.05
CA SER A 161 67.85 4.28 4.84
C SER A 161 68.27 5.66 4.31
N SER A 162 69.20 5.74 3.37
CA SER A 162 69.88 6.99 2.99
C SER A 162 69.60 7.48 1.56
N ASN A 163 68.77 6.80 0.76
CA ASN A 163 68.56 7.25 -0.61
C ASN A 163 67.45 8.32 -0.69
N THR A 164 67.84 9.56 -0.42
CA THR A 164 67.02 10.79 -0.53
C THR A 164 66.98 11.37 -1.94
N HIS A 165 67.22 10.56 -2.99
CA HIS A 165 66.96 11.01 -4.35
C HIS A 165 65.44 10.99 -4.60
N ALA A 166 64.81 12.10 -4.23
CA ALA A 166 63.41 12.41 -4.43
C ALA A 166 63.02 12.23 -5.90
N ARG A 167 62.54 11.02 -6.24
CA ARG A 167 61.59 10.88 -7.33
C ARG A 167 60.32 11.54 -6.85
N THR A 168 59.88 12.58 -7.55
CA THR A 168 58.61 13.25 -7.31
C THR A 168 57.52 12.18 -7.20
N GLU A 169 56.90 12.08 -6.04
CA GLU A 169 55.73 11.22 -5.87
C GLU A 169 54.71 11.58 -6.97
N PRO A 170 54.08 10.59 -7.61
CA PRO A 170 53.06 10.86 -8.61
C PRO A 170 51.94 11.71 -7.99
N ASP A 171 51.64 12.84 -8.63
CA ASP A 171 50.51 13.68 -8.24
C ASP A 171 49.21 13.03 -8.70
N PHE A 172 48.34 12.72 -7.73
CA PHE A 172 47.04 12.12 -7.98
C PHE A 172 45.89 13.14 -7.93
N THR A 173 46.18 14.45 -7.84
CA THR A 173 45.16 15.49 -7.82
C THR A 173 44.31 15.45 -9.10
N GLY A 174 42.98 15.52 -8.93
CA GLY A 174 42.00 15.49 -10.03
C GLY A 174 41.54 14.09 -10.46
N LEU A 175 42.08 13.00 -9.91
CA LEU A 175 41.60 11.65 -10.20
C LEU A 175 40.35 11.30 -9.38
N SER A 176 39.38 10.64 -10.02
CA SER A 176 38.18 10.13 -9.35
C SER A 176 38.56 8.98 -8.41
N MET A 177 38.18 9.10 -7.13
CA MET A 177 38.46 8.07 -6.11
C MET A 177 37.35 7.01 -6.00
N SER A 178 36.16 7.27 -6.53
CA SER A 178 35.03 6.34 -6.47
C SER A 178 34.79 5.59 -7.78
N THR A 179 34.37 4.33 -7.66
CA THR A 179 33.95 3.50 -8.78
C THR A 179 32.58 3.91 -9.31
N CYS A 180 32.20 3.37 -10.47
CA CYS A 180 30.87 3.59 -11.02
C CYS A 180 29.78 2.99 -10.10
N ALA A 181 30.00 1.79 -9.55
CA ALA A 181 29.04 1.16 -8.65
C ALA A 181 28.87 1.93 -7.34
N GLU A 182 29.96 2.48 -6.78
CA GLU A 182 29.91 3.32 -5.58
C GLU A 182 29.09 4.60 -5.82
N LYS A 183 29.32 5.30 -6.93
CA LYS A 183 28.54 6.50 -7.29
C LYS A 183 27.05 6.20 -7.43
N ILE A 184 26.71 5.07 -8.05
CA ILE A 184 25.32 4.64 -8.19
C ILE A 184 24.72 4.34 -6.82
N ALA A 185 25.41 3.58 -5.97
CA ALA A 185 24.96 3.27 -4.61
C ALA A 185 24.74 4.53 -3.77
N GLU A 186 25.69 5.47 -3.80
CA GLU A 186 25.57 6.77 -3.11
C GLU A 186 24.36 7.56 -3.61
N SER A 187 24.13 7.61 -4.93
CA SER A 187 22.98 8.32 -5.51
C SER A 187 21.63 7.72 -5.10
N LEU A 188 21.55 6.38 -4.98
CA LEU A 188 20.34 5.67 -4.56
C LEU A 188 20.05 5.85 -3.06
N LEU A 189 21.10 5.96 -2.25
CA LEU A 189 21.00 6.24 -0.83
C LEU A 189 20.63 7.70 -0.55
N ALA A 190 21.17 8.64 -1.33
CA ALA A 190 20.93 10.08 -1.17
C ALA A 190 19.51 10.51 -1.55
N ASN A 191 18.80 9.75 -2.39
CA ASN A 191 17.43 10.04 -2.81
C ASN A 191 16.41 9.23 -1.99
N PRO A 192 15.94 9.71 -0.83
CA PRO A 192 14.80 9.10 -0.15
C PRO A 192 13.61 9.12 -1.11
N MET A 193 12.83 8.04 -1.11
CA MET A 193 11.64 7.96 -1.97
C MET A 193 10.75 9.16 -1.64
N PRO A 194 10.28 9.93 -2.64
CA PRO A 194 9.39 11.04 -2.38
C PRO A 194 8.11 10.46 -1.79
N LEU A 195 7.94 10.57 -0.46
CA LEU A 195 6.72 10.25 0.25
C LEU A 195 5.67 11.31 -0.09
N LEU A 196 5.20 11.33 -1.34
CA LEU A 196 4.02 12.03 -1.81
C LEU A 196 2.75 11.34 -1.28
N LEU A 197 2.63 11.26 0.04
CA LEU A 197 1.32 11.30 0.65
C LEU A 197 1.22 12.72 1.16
N SER A 198 0.38 13.54 0.51
CA SER A 198 0.02 14.82 1.10
C SER A 198 -0.44 14.52 2.53
N ASP A 199 0.28 15.05 3.51
CA ASP A 199 0.04 14.81 4.94
C ASP A 199 -1.44 15.07 5.30
N ALA A 200 -2.11 15.93 4.53
CA ALA A 200 -3.54 16.20 4.59
C ALA A 200 -4.43 15.00 4.24
N ALA A 201 -4.10 14.20 3.22
CA ALA A 201 -4.88 13.02 2.83
C ALA A 201 -4.71 11.88 3.86
N CYS A 202 -3.49 11.67 4.34
CA CYS A 202 -3.21 10.68 5.38
C CYS A 202 -3.86 11.06 6.72
N SER A 203 -3.76 12.34 7.11
CA SER A 203 -4.40 12.86 8.33
C SER A 203 -5.93 12.84 8.24
N ALA A 204 -6.51 13.11 7.06
CA ALA A 204 -7.95 13.04 6.86
C ALA A 204 -8.47 11.59 6.97
N VAL A 205 -7.75 10.62 6.39
CA VAL A 205 -8.10 9.19 6.48
C VAL A 205 -7.91 8.66 7.90
N MET A 206 -6.80 8.99 8.56
CA MET A 206 -6.54 8.61 9.95
C MET A 206 -7.54 9.24 10.92
N GLY A 207 -7.88 10.52 10.73
CA GLY A 207 -8.92 11.21 11.50
C GLY A 207 -10.31 10.61 11.30
N ALA A 208 -10.65 10.22 10.07
CA ALA A 208 -11.90 9.52 9.78
C ALA A 208 -11.95 8.11 10.38
N ALA A 209 -10.83 7.37 10.35
CA ALA A 209 -10.74 6.04 10.95
C ALA A 209 -10.86 6.08 12.49
N VAL A 210 -10.29 7.10 13.14
CA VAL A 210 -10.43 7.32 14.59
C VAL A 210 -11.86 7.77 14.94
N ALA A 211 -12.51 8.59 14.12
CA ALA A 211 -13.89 9.02 14.33
C ALA A 211 -14.91 7.89 14.13
N VAL A 212 -14.66 6.96 13.21
CA VAL A 212 -15.51 5.79 12.95
C VAL A 212 -15.20 4.62 13.90
N GLY A 213 -13.97 4.53 14.41
CA GLY A 213 -13.48 3.44 15.27
C GLY A 213 -13.26 3.81 16.74
N GLY A 214 -13.78 4.96 17.19
CA GLY A 214 -13.48 5.61 18.48
C GLY A 214 -13.82 4.85 19.77
N GLN A 215 -13.99 3.53 19.73
CA GLN A 215 -14.18 2.72 20.93
C GLN A 215 -13.43 1.38 20.96
N MET A 216 -12.50 1.10 20.03
CA MET A 216 -11.95 -0.26 19.89
C MET A 216 -10.41 -0.40 19.94
N LEU A 217 -9.63 0.64 20.24
CA LEU A 217 -8.16 0.53 20.12
C LEU A 217 -7.34 0.84 21.38
N ILE A 218 -7.91 0.69 22.58
CA ILE A 218 -7.08 0.58 23.80
C ILE A 218 -7.63 -0.55 24.70
N GLY A 219 -7.11 -1.77 24.52
CA GLY A 219 -7.30 -2.89 25.45
C GLY A 219 -7.40 -4.25 24.75
N PRO A 220 -6.70 -5.30 25.24
CA PRO A 220 -6.76 -6.64 24.65
C PRO A 220 -8.02 -7.35 25.16
N SER A 221 -9.10 -7.29 24.41
CA SER A 221 -10.25 -8.17 24.63
C SER A 221 -10.84 -8.62 23.29
N ILE A 222 -10.62 -9.91 23.05
CA ILE A 222 -11.36 -10.86 22.21
C ILE A 222 -12.64 -10.22 21.59
N PRO A 223 -12.76 -10.16 20.25
CA PRO A 223 -13.94 -9.57 19.64
C PRO A 223 -15.14 -10.48 19.88
N VAL A 224 -16.09 -10.02 20.69
CA VAL A 224 -17.46 -10.56 20.70
C VAL A 224 -18.11 -10.08 19.41
N CYS A 225 -18.00 -10.93 18.39
CA CYS A 225 -18.73 -10.81 17.14
C CYS A 225 -20.25 -10.77 17.41
N CYS A 226 -20.96 -9.91 16.68
CA CYS A 226 -22.41 -9.86 16.64
C CYS A 226 -22.99 -11.27 16.43
N GLY A 227 -23.96 -11.67 17.27
CA GLY A 227 -24.55 -13.02 17.32
C GLY A 227 -25.41 -13.43 16.12
N HIS A 228 -25.13 -12.91 14.93
CA HIS A 228 -25.85 -13.22 13.69
C HIS A 228 -24.93 -13.56 12.49
N CYS A 229 -23.62 -13.49 12.64
CA CYS A 229 -22.69 -13.85 11.56
C CYS A 229 -22.13 -15.27 11.80
N SER A 230 -22.69 -16.29 11.13
CA SER A 230 -22.19 -17.68 11.24
C SER A 230 -20.94 -17.97 10.41
N GLY A 231 -20.33 -16.98 9.73
CA GLY A 231 -18.96 -17.11 9.18
C GLY A 231 -18.70 -18.25 8.19
N GLU A 232 -19.71 -19.00 7.74
CA GLU A 232 -19.53 -20.08 6.78
C GLU A 232 -19.42 -19.50 5.36
N ILE A 233 -18.19 -19.47 4.85
CA ILE A 233 -17.93 -19.32 3.41
C ILE A 233 -18.12 -20.70 2.79
N LYS A 234 -19.26 -20.93 2.14
CA LYS A 234 -19.43 -22.10 1.26
C LYS A 234 -18.60 -21.87 0.00
N LEU A 235 -17.55 -22.66 -0.14
CA LEU A 235 -16.85 -22.85 -1.42
C LEU A 235 -17.85 -23.50 -2.39
N VAL A 236 -18.13 -22.79 -3.49
CA VAL A 236 -18.78 -23.34 -4.69
C VAL A 236 -17.69 -23.81 -5.64
#